data_AF-A0A7S1VB84-F1
#
_entry.id   AF-A0A7S1VB84-F1
#
_cell.length_a   1.000
_cell.length_b   1.000
_cell.length_c   1.000
_cell.angle_alpha   90.00
_cell.angle_beta   90.00
_cell.angle_gamma   90.00
#
_symmetry.space_group_name_H-M   'P 1'
#
loop_
_entity.id
_entity.type
_entity.pdbx_description
1 polymer ?
#
loop_
_entity_poly.entity_id
_entity_poly.type
_entity_poly.pdbx_seq_one_letter_code
_entity_poly.pdbx_strand_id
1 'polypeptide(L)'
;GFQWTKGGEAIFGGAQALKDKLDDAWNEKLTALVAYHRRFRNFEVTTSHSQTLNNWVRKQRSNYRSGDLRRDRFEALDSIGFQWTKGGEAIFGGAQALKDKLDDAWNEKLTALVAYHRRFRNFEVTTSHSQTLNNWVRKQRSNYRSGDLRRDRFEALDSIGFQWTKG
;
A
#
# COMPACT_ATOMS: atom_id res chain seq x y z
N GLY A 1 9.69 -2.33 46.62
CA GLY A 1 10.60 -2.30 45.46
C GLY A 1 9.85 -2.81 44.25
N PHE A 2 9.78 -2.01 43.20
CA PHE A 2 9.12 -2.33 41.94
C PHE A 2 10.08 -3.18 41.09
N GLN A 3 9.70 -4.39 40.65
CA GLN A 3 10.27 -5.01 39.44
C GLN A 3 9.21 -5.87 38.74
N TRP A 4 8.87 -5.46 37.52
CA TRP A 4 8.06 -6.17 36.54
C TRP A 4 8.98 -7.00 35.63
N THR A 5 8.60 -8.24 35.27
CA THR A 5 9.08 -8.87 34.03
C THR A 5 7.99 -9.62 33.28
N LYS A 6 7.55 -8.97 32.19
CA LYS A 6 7.35 -9.47 30.81
C LYS A 6 6.40 -10.66 30.59
N GLY A 7 5.12 -10.33 30.39
CA GLY A 7 4.28 -11.00 29.40
C GLY A 7 4.34 -10.24 28.08
N GLY A 8 4.70 -10.90 26.97
CA GLY A 8 4.86 -10.24 25.68
C GLY A 8 5.32 -11.14 24.54
N GLU A 9 4.79 -12.36 24.43
CA GLU A 9 4.97 -13.21 23.25
C GLU A 9 3.58 -13.65 22.75
N ALA A 10 3.13 -13.12 21.60
CA ALA A 10 2.06 -13.71 20.77
C ALA A 10 1.69 -12.90 19.49
N ILE A 11 2.23 -11.70 19.23
CA ILE A 11 1.65 -10.81 18.19
C ILE A 11 2.40 -10.87 16.84
N PHE A 12 3.67 -11.29 16.81
CA PHE A 12 4.51 -11.23 15.59
C PHE A 12 4.26 -12.38 14.58
N GLY A 13 3.83 -13.56 15.01
CA GLY A 13 3.59 -14.69 14.11
C GLY A 13 2.39 -14.51 13.17
N GLY A 14 1.34 -13.83 13.64
CA GLY A 14 0.12 -13.63 12.85
C GLY A 14 0.30 -12.65 11.69
N ALA A 15 1.09 -11.59 11.88
CA ALA A 15 1.34 -10.59 10.84
C ALA A 15 2.18 -11.16 9.68
N GLN A 16 3.13 -12.05 9.98
CA GLN A 16 4.00 -12.68 8.98
C GLN A 16 3.25 -13.75 8.17
N ALA A 17 2.45 -14.62 8.81
CA ALA A 17 1.64 -15.61 8.09
C ALA A 17 0.53 -14.98 7.21
N LEU A 18 -0.07 -13.88 7.66
CA LEU A 18 -1.02 -13.11 6.84
C LEU A 18 -0.33 -12.48 5.62
N LYS A 19 0.89 -11.98 5.80
CA LYS A 19 1.71 -11.41 4.72
C LYS A 19 2.09 -12.45 3.68
N ASP A 20 2.51 -13.64 4.09
CA ASP A 20 2.91 -14.71 3.15
C ASP A 20 1.70 -15.14 2.30
N LYS A 21 0.53 -15.32 2.92
CA LYS A 21 -0.73 -15.61 2.20
C LYS A 21 -1.16 -14.50 1.24
N LEU A 22 -0.91 -13.23 1.57
CA LEU A 22 -1.25 -12.08 0.72
C LEU A 22 -0.29 -11.93 -0.46
N ASP A 23 0.98 -12.31 -0.29
CA ASP A 23 1.95 -12.37 -1.37
C ASP A 23 1.68 -13.57 -2.31
N ASP A 24 1.23 -14.71 -1.79
CA ASP A 24 0.75 -15.84 -2.60
C ASP A 24 -0.43 -15.45 -3.50
N ALA A 25 -1.47 -14.84 -2.90
CA ALA A 25 -2.63 -14.37 -3.65
C ALA A 25 -2.27 -13.30 -4.70
N TRP A 26 -1.25 -12.47 -4.42
CA TRP A 26 -0.76 -11.49 -5.38
C TRP A 26 -0.01 -12.17 -6.55
N ASN A 27 0.84 -13.16 -6.25
CA ASN A 27 1.60 -13.93 -7.24
C ASN A 27 0.69 -14.75 -8.17
N GLU A 28 -0.40 -15.32 -7.64
CA GLU A 28 -1.41 -16.00 -8.47
C GLU A 28 -2.04 -15.03 -9.48
N LYS A 29 -2.36 -13.80 -9.07
CA LYS A 29 -2.93 -12.79 -9.98
C LYS A 29 -1.91 -12.28 -10.99
N LEU A 30 -0.64 -12.14 -10.60
CA LEU A 30 0.44 -11.83 -11.54
C LEU A 30 0.55 -12.92 -12.60
N THR A 31 0.52 -14.19 -12.20
CA THR A 31 0.56 -15.34 -13.11
C THR A 31 -0.63 -15.32 -14.07
N ALA A 32 -1.83 -15.05 -13.56
CA ALA A 32 -3.03 -14.90 -14.38
C ALA A 32 -2.91 -13.73 -15.38
N LEU A 33 -2.27 -12.62 -14.99
CA LEU A 33 -2.01 -11.48 -15.89
C LEU A 33 -1.02 -11.86 -17.00
N VAL A 34 0.04 -12.60 -16.68
CA VAL A 34 1.00 -13.09 -17.67
C VAL A 34 0.32 -14.03 -18.68
N ALA A 35 -0.52 -14.95 -18.20
CA ALA A 35 -1.31 -15.83 -19.07
C ALA A 35 -2.27 -15.03 -19.97
N TYR A 36 -2.93 -14.00 -19.42
CA TYR A 36 -3.77 -13.09 -20.19
C TYR A 36 -2.97 -12.36 -21.28
N HIS A 37 -1.81 -11.80 -20.92
CA HIS A 37 -0.94 -11.11 -21.86
C HIS A 37 -0.45 -12.02 -22.99
N ARG A 38 -0.09 -13.27 -22.69
CA ARG A 38 0.27 -14.26 -23.71
C ARG A 38 -0.85 -14.51 -24.71
N ARG A 39 -2.11 -14.52 -24.25
CA ARG A 39 -3.30 -14.79 -25.08
C ARG A 39 -3.75 -13.58 -25.90
N PHE A 40 -3.78 -12.39 -25.30
CA PHE A 40 -4.38 -11.19 -25.90
C PHE A 40 -3.37 -10.12 -26.32
N ARG A 41 -2.08 -10.32 -26.01
CA ARG A 41 -0.96 -9.40 -26.30
C ARG A 41 -1.19 -7.97 -25.78
N ASN A 42 -1.99 -7.83 -24.74
CA ASN A 42 -2.27 -6.57 -24.05
C ASN A 42 -2.45 -6.79 -22.54
N PHE A 43 -2.56 -5.70 -21.78
CA PHE A 43 -2.80 -5.71 -20.33
C PHE A 43 -4.15 -5.08 -19.95
N GLU A 44 -4.99 -4.80 -20.93
CA GLU A 44 -6.32 -4.21 -20.73
C GLU A 44 -7.33 -5.32 -20.44
N VAL A 45 -7.33 -5.77 -19.19
CA VAL A 45 -8.26 -6.80 -18.71
C VAL A 45 -9.63 -6.18 -18.52
N THR A 46 -10.60 -6.55 -19.36
CA THR A 46 -11.99 -6.13 -19.20
C THR A 46 -12.72 -6.98 -18.15
N THR A 47 -13.85 -6.47 -17.65
CA THR A 47 -14.73 -7.20 -16.72
C THR A 47 -15.26 -8.52 -17.32
N SER A 48 -15.48 -8.55 -18.63
CA SER A 48 -15.94 -9.74 -19.37
C SER A 48 -14.91 -10.88 -19.40
N HIS A 49 -13.61 -10.57 -19.35
CA HIS A 49 -12.57 -11.58 -19.25
C HIS A 49 -12.40 -12.09 -17.82
N SER A 50 -12.31 -11.17 -16.85
CA SER A 50 -12.29 -11.51 -15.43
C SER A 50 -12.47 -10.26 -14.59
N GLN A 51 -13.59 -10.19 -13.86
CA GLN A 51 -13.84 -9.12 -12.91
C GLN A 51 -12.74 -9.01 -11.84
N THR A 52 -12.25 -10.16 -11.34
CA THR A 52 -11.26 -10.17 -10.27
C THR A 52 -9.90 -9.68 -10.74
N LEU A 53 -9.46 -10.07 -11.94
CA LEU A 53 -8.19 -9.65 -12.50
C LEU A 53 -8.23 -8.19 -12.97
N ASN A 54 -9.34 -7.74 -13.56
CA ASN A 54 -9.54 -6.32 -13.89
C ASN A 54 -9.44 -5.44 -12.63
N ASN A 55 -10.16 -5.79 -11.56
CA ASN A 55 -10.09 -5.06 -10.29
C ASN A 55 -8.66 -5.05 -9.72
N TRP A 56 -7.94 -6.16 -9.82
CA TRP A 56 -6.55 -6.26 -9.39
C TRP A 56 -5.62 -5.34 -10.22
N VAL A 57 -5.72 -5.35 -11.55
CA VAL A 57 -4.95 -4.47 -12.45
C VAL A 57 -5.23 -3.00 -12.15
N ARG A 58 -6.50 -2.62 -11.98
CA ARG A 58 -6.90 -1.26 -11.60
C ARG A 58 -6.34 -0.87 -10.24
N LYS A 59 -6.29 -1.81 -9.28
CA LYS A 59 -5.69 -1.61 -7.96
C LYS A 59 -4.18 -1.40 -8.06
N GLN A 60 -3.46 -2.18 -8.87
CA GLN A 60 -2.02 -1.96 -9.08
C GLN A 60 -1.74 -0.60 -9.72
N ARG A 61 -2.49 -0.22 -10.77
CA ARG A 61 -2.40 1.12 -11.38
C ARG A 61 -2.76 2.25 -10.40
N SER A 62 -3.70 2.03 -9.49
CA SER A 62 -4.03 3.00 -8.44
C SER A 62 -2.91 3.13 -7.42
N ASN A 63 -2.37 2.01 -6.93
CA ASN A 63 -1.29 1.98 -5.95
C ASN A 63 0.00 2.58 -6.54
N TYR A 64 0.25 2.36 -7.84
CA TYR A 64 1.33 3.02 -8.57
C TYR A 64 1.16 4.54 -8.57
N ARG A 65 -0.02 5.04 -8.95
CA ARG A 65 -0.31 6.48 -8.97
C ARG A 65 -0.28 7.14 -7.58
N SER A 66 -0.49 6.39 -6.50
CA SER A 66 -0.40 6.89 -5.12
C SER A 66 0.96 6.61 -4.44
N GLY A 67 1.90 5.95 -5.12
CA GLY A 67 3.22 5.58 -4.57
C GLY A 67 3.14 4.48 -3.51
N ASP A 68 1.97 3.87 -3.33
CA ASP A 68 1.73 2.77 -2.40
C ASP A 68 2.17 1.42 -2.98
N LEU A 69 2.49 1.33 -4.28
CA LEU A 69 2.93 0.08 -4.87
C LEU A 69 4.31 -0.30 -4.31
N ARG A 70 4.41 -1.50 -3.71
CA ARG A 70 5.68 -2.04 -3.24
C ARG A 70 6.68 -2.16 -4.40
N ARG A 71 7.98 -1.97 -4.08
CA ARG A 71 9.07 -1.99 -5.06
C ARG A 71 9.16 -3.31 -5.81
N ASP A 72 9.13 -4.43 -5.09
CA ASP A 72 9.11 -5.79 -5.64
C ASP A 72 7.95 -6.04 -6.59
N ARG A 73 6.74 -5.58 -6.23
CA ARG A 73 5.53 -5.69 -7.08
C ARG A 73 5.62 -4.83 -8.33
N PHE A 74 6.22 -3.65 -8.21
CA PHE A 74 6.52 -2.78 -9.36
C PHE A 74 7.50 -3.47 -10.31
N GLU A 75 8.65 -3.93 -9.80
CA GLU A 75 9.69 -4.58 -10.59
C GLU A 75 9.15 -5.84 -11.30
N ALA A 76 8.34 -6.64 -10.61
CA ALA A 76 7.69 -7.81 -11.21
C ALA A 76 6.74 -7.43 -12.37
N LEU A 77 5.94 -6.37 -12.23
CA LEU A 77 5.06 -5.88 -13.30
C LEU A 77 5.84 -5.21 -14.43
N ASP A 78 6.87 -4.45 -14.12
CA ASP A 78 7.72 -3.78 -15.10
C ASP A 78 8.50 -4.81 -15.94
N SER A 79 8.98 -5.89 -15.31
CA SER A 79 9.71 -6.98 -16.00
C SER A 79 8.89 -7.71 -17.06
N ILE A 80 7.55 -7.72 -16.93
CA ILE A 80 6.66 -8.30 -17.93
C ILE A 80 6.22 -7.26 -19.00
N GLY A 81 6.76 -6.04 -18.97
CA GLY A 81 6.42 -4.96 -19.89
C GLY A 81 5.06 -4.33 -19.61
N PHE A 82 4.59 -4.37 -18.36
CA PHE A 82 3.29 -3.81 -17.99
C PHE A 82 3.25 -2.30 -18.25
N GLN A 83 2.25 -1.87 -19.02
CA GLN A 83 2.08 -0.45 -19.38
C GLN A 83 1.44 0.33 -18.24
N TRP A 84 2.23 1.21 -17.63
CA TRP A 84 1.76 2.16 -16.62
C TRP A 84 1.13 3.37 -17.29
N THR A 85 -0.05 3.81 -16.81
CA THR A 85 -0.72 5.00 -17.33
C THR A 85 -0.94 6.05 -16.23
N LYS A 86 -0.62 7.32 -16.53
CA LYS A 86 -0.93 8.47 -15.67
C LYS A 86 -1.50 9.58 -16.55
N GLY A 87 -2.71 10.06 -16.24
CA GLY A 87 -3.35 11.12 -17.02
C GLY A 87 -3.70 10.74 -18.48
N GLY A 88 -3.69 9.45 -18.82
CA GLY A 88 -3.92 8.97 -20.19
C GLY A 88 -2.63 8.65 -20.96
N GLU A 89 -1.47 9.08 -20.46
CA GLU A 89 -0.19 8.81 -21.12
C GLU A 89 0.46 7.53 -20.59
N ALA A 90 0.99 6.72 -21.51
CA ALA A 90 1.79 5.54 -21.20
C ALA A 90 3.20 5.99 -20.76
N ILE A 91 3.64 5.51 -19.60
CA ILE A 91 4.95 5.82 -19.04
C ILE A 91 5.78 4.54 -19.02
N PHE A 92 6.93 4.57 -19.69
CA PHE A 92 7.97 3.55 -19.60
C PHE A 92 9.14 4.10 -18.77
N GLY A 93 9.64 3.34 -17.78
CA GLY A 93 10.86 3.68 -17.03
C GLY A 93 10.85 4.93 -16.12
N GLY A 94 9.86 5.83 -16.23
CA GLY A 94 9.74 7.07 -15.43
C GLY A 94 9.16 6.90 -14.01
N ALA A 95 8.97 5.65 -13.58
CA ALA A 95 8.30 5.29 -12.33
C ALA A 95 9.06 5.70 -11.07
N GLN A 96 10.39 5.66 -11.09
CA GLN A 96 11.20 5.95 -9.91
C GLN A 96 11.13 7.43 -9.52
N ALA A 97 11.27 8.35 -10.49
CA ALA A 97 11.11 9.79 -10.23
C ALA A 97 9.69 10.16 -9.78
N LEU A 98 8.67 9.48 -10.33
CA LEU A 98 7.29 9.65 -9.87
C LEU A 98 7.08 9.10 -8.45
N LYS A 99 7.72 7.98 -8.12
CA LYS A 99 7.71 7.37 -6.80
C LYS A 99 8.35 8.30 -5.77
N ASP A 100 9.52 8.88 -6.08
CA ASP A 100 10.22 9.77 -5.17
C ASP A 100 9.33 10.98 -4.80
N LYS A 101 8.66 11.58 -5.79
CA LYS A 101 7.69 12.66 -5.55
C LYS A 101 6.46 12.23 -4.73
N LEU A 102 5.98 11.00 -4.89
CA LEU A 102 4.85 10.46 -4.12
C LEU A 102 5.27 10.06 -2.70
N ASP A 103 6.53 9.69 -2.51
CA ASP A 103 7.14 9.46 -1.20
C ASP A 103 7.30 10.78 -0.44
N ASP A 104 7.68 11.88 -1.11
CA ASP A 104 7.68 13.23 -0.52
C ASP A 104 6.29 13.62 -0.01
N ALA A 105 5.26 13.49 -0.85
CA ALA A 105 3.89 13.78 -0.46
C ALA A 105 3.39 12.88 0.70
N TRP A 106 3.86 11.63 0.76
CA TRP A 106 3.54 10.74 1.86
C TRP A 106 4.25 11.18 3.15
N ASN A 107 5.52 11.57 3.06
CA ASN A 107 6.33 12.08 4.18
C ASN A 107 5.76 13.38 4.76
N GLU A 108 5.23 14.28 3.91
CA GLU A 108 4.51 15.47 4.36
C GLU A 108 3.28 15.12 5.21
N LYS A 109 2.51 14.11 4.80
CA LYS A 109 1.34 13.64 5.58
C LYS A 109 1.74 12.93 6.86
N LEU A 110 2.82 12.15 6.85
CA LEU A 110 3.38 11.58 8.08
C LEU A 110 3.80 12.68 9.05
N THR A 111 4.49 13.71 8.57
CA THR A 111 4.90 14.87 9.38
C THR A 111 3.68 15.59 9.97
N ALA A 112 2.63 15.79 9.16
CA ALA A 112 1.37 16.36 9.64
C ALA A 112 0.70 15.48 10.71
N LEU A 113 0.75 14.15 10.56
CA LEU A 113 0.23 13.22 11.56
C LEU A 113 1.03 13.27 12.87
N VAL A 114 2.36 13.35 12.80
CA VAL A 114 3.21 13.50 13.99
C VAL A 114 2.89 14.82 14.72
N ALA A 115 2.73 15.92 13.98
CA ALA A 115 2.33 17.20 14.56
C ALA A 115 0.93 17.12 15.22
N TYR A 116 -0.01 16.44 14.56
CA TYR A 116 -1.34 16.19 15.12
C TYR A 116 -1.26 15.38 16.41
N HIS A 117 -0.49 14.29 16.43
CA HIS A 117 -0.31 13.44 17.60
C HIS A 117 0.32 14.21 18.77
N ARG A 118 1.31 15.07 18.51
CA ARG A 118 1.91 15.93 19.53
C ARG A 118 0.88 16.85 20.19
N ARG A 119 -0.09 17.35 19.41
CA ARG A 119 -1.12 18.29 19.89
C ARG A 119 -2.28 17.60 20.60
N PHE A 120 -2.80 16.50 20.05
CA PHE A 120 -4.04 15.86 20.53
C PHE A 120 -3.81 14.54 21.25
N ARG A 121 -2.56 14.04 21.29
CA ARG A 121 -2.14 12.78 21.94
C ARG A 121 -2.92 11.56 21.45
N ASN A 122 -3.43 11.62 20.22
CA ASN A 122 -4.15 10.52 19.56
C ASN A 122 -3.86 10.54 18.04
N PHE A 123 -4.37 9.54 17.32
CA PHE A 123 -4.28 9.42 15.85
C PHE A 123 -5.66 9.46 15.18
N GLU A 124 -6.68 9.90 15.92
CA GLU A 124 -8.09 9.95 15.53
C GLU A 124 -8.37 11.26 14.76
N VAL A 125 -7.78 11.39 13.57
CA VAL A 125 -7.96 12.59 12.76
C VAL A 125 -9.39 12.64 12.22
N THR A 126 -10.18 13.61 12.69
CA THR A 126 -11.54 13.87 12.19
C THR A 126 -11.51 14.70 10.89
N THR A 127 -12.61 14.68 10.15
CA THR A 127 -12.83 15.54 8.97
C THR A 127 -12.74 17.02 9.32
N SER A 128 -13.18 17.40 10.53
CA SER A 128 -13.13 18.79 11.03
C SER A 128 -11.72 19.29 11.30
N HIS A 129 -10.77 18.41 11.63
CA HIS A 129 -9.37 18.80 11.77
C HIS A 129 -8.67 18.89 10.42
N SER A 130 -8.83 17.86 9.58
CA SER A 130 -8.31 17.86 8.21
C SER A 130 -8.90 16.71 7.43
N GLN A 131 -9.72 17.04 6.43
CA GLN A 131 -10.27 16.05 5.50
C GLN A 131 -9.17 15.24 4.81
N THR A 132 -8.07 15.90 4.42
CA THR A 132 -6.98 15.25 3.68
C THR A 132 -6.21 14.26 4.55
N LEU A 133 -5.92 14.62 5.80
CA LEU A 133 -5.17 13.76 6.72
C LEU A 133 -6.04 12.61 7.25
N ASN A 134 -7.33 12.84 7.52
CA ASN A 134 -8.27 11.77 7.87
C ASN A 134 -8.36 10.71 6.76
N ASN A 135 -8.55 11.14 5.51
CA ASN A 135 -8.59 10.23 4.37
C ASN A 135 -7.27 9.44 4.23
N TRP A 136 -6.13 10.10 4.43
CA TRP A 136 -4.82 9.45 4.40
C TRP A 136 -4.67 8.40 5.50
N VAL A 137 -5.03 8.72 6.76
CA VAL A 137 -5.00 7.77 7.89
C VAL A 137 -5.89 6.56 7.62
N ARG A 138 -7.11 6.77 7.12
CA ARG A 138 -8.03 5.69 6.73
C ARG A 138 -7.44 4.83 5.62
N LYS A 139 -6.77 5.45 4.64
CA LYS A 139 -6.09 4.75 3.54
C LYS A 139 -4.92 3.89 4.06
N GLN A 140 -4.09 4.39 4.98
CA GLN A 140 -3.00 3.60 5.57
C GLN A 140 -3.54 2.37 6.32
N ARG A 141 -4.58 2.54 7.15
CA ARG A 141 -5.26 1.42 7.84
C ARG A 141 -5.90 0.42 6.88
N SER A 142 -6.42 0.89 5.76
CA SER A 142 -6.97 0.02 4.71
C SER A 142 -5.86 -0.79 4.02
N ASN A 143 -4.77 -0.12 3.62
CA ASN A 143 -3.62 -0.75 2.97
C ASN A 143 -2.93 -1.75 3.90
N TYR A 144 -2.87 -1.48 5.21
CA TYR A 144 -2.35 -2.42 6.21
C TYR A 144 -3.20 -3.70 6.25
N ARG A 145 -4.53 -3.57 6.37
CA ARG A 145 -5.45 -4.73 6.38
C ARG A 145 -5.42 -5.54 5.10
N SER A 146 -5.11 -4.91 3.96
CA SER A 146 -5.00 -5.61 2.68
C SER A 146 -3.59 -6.08 2.33
N GLY A 147 -2.60 -5.87 3.22
CA GLY A 147 -1.19 -6.22 2.99
C GLY A 147 -0.53 -5.48 1.82
N ASP A 148 -1.10 -4.35 1.41
CA ASP A 148 -0.57 -3.51 0.34
C ASP A 148 0.26 -2.34 0.87
N LEU A 149 0.30 -2.15 2.20
CA LEU A 149 1.12 -1.13 2.80
C LEU A 149 2.60 -1.49 2.61
N ARG A 150 3.37 -0.57 2.04
CA ARG A 150 4.82 -0.75 1.92
C ARG A 150 5.46 -0.90 3.30
N ARG A 151 6.51 -1.71 3.37
CA ARG A 151 7.23 -2.01 4.63
C ARG A 151 7.79 -0.75 5.28
N ASP A 152 8.44 0.11 4.52
CA ASP A 152 8.97 1.39 4.99
C ASP A 152 7.88 2.30 5.57
N ARG A 153 6.71 2.35 4.93
CA ARG A 153 5.55 3.10 5.42
C ARG A 153 4.95 2.51 6.70
N PHE A 154 4.92 1.18 6.80
CA PHE A 154 4.52 0.47 8.02
C PHE A 154 5.48 0.78 9.16
N GLU A 155 6.79 0.58 8.97
CA GLU A 155 7.82 0.82 9.98
C GLU A 155 7.83 2.28 10.44
N ALA A 156 7.67 3.24 9.53
CA ALA A 156 7.58 4.65 9.87
C ALA A 156 6.35 4.98 10.73
N LEU A 157 5.19 4.39 10.45
CA LEU A 157 3.98 4.57 11.27
C LEU A 157 4.06 3.81 12.60
N ASP A 158 4.63 2.62 12.61
CA ASP A 158 4.81 1.82 13.82
C ASP A 158 5.78 2.48 14.80
N SER A 159 6.84 3.11 14.28
CA SER A 159 7.84 3.84 15.09
C SER A 159 7.26 5.01 15.88
N ILE A 160 6.16 5.61 15.42
CA ILE A 160 5.47 6.69 16.13
C ILE A 160 4.35 6.17 17.04
N GLY A 161 4.20 4.85 17.19
CA GLY A 161 3.16 4.22 18.00
C GLY A 161 1.76 4.31 17.38
N PHE A 162 1.68 4.36 16.05
CA PHE A 162 0.41 4.51 15.35
C PHE A 162 -0.55 3.33 15.62
N GLN A 163 -1.78 3.64 16.00
CA GLN A 163 -2.81 2.63 16.24
C GLN A 163 -3.50 2.19 14.95
N TRP A 164 -3.22 0.94 14.55
CA TRP A 164 -3.75 0.31 13.34
C TRP A 164 -5.24 -0.06 13.43
N THR A 165 -5.73 -0.31 14.65
CA THR A 165 -7.14 -0.53 14.96
C THR A 165 -7.73 0.72 15.62
N LYS A 166 -9.04 0.93 15.48
CA LYS A 166 -9.74 1.88 16.36
C LYS A 166 -9.78 1.26 17.76
N GLY A 167 -9.43 2.05 18.77
CA GLY A 167 -9.78 1.75 20.15
C GLY A 167 -11.27 1.92 20.38
#